data_AF-A0A8J6PC19-F1
#
_entry.id   AF-A0A8J6PC19-F1
#
_cell.length_a   1.000
_cell.length_b   1.000
_cell.length_c   1.000
_cell.angle_alpha   90.00
_cell.angle_beta   90.00
_cell.angle_gamma   90.00
#
_symmetry.space_group_name_H-M   'P 1'
#
loop_
_entity.id
_entity.type
_entity.pdbx_description
1 polymer ?
#
loop_
_entity_poly.entity_id
_entity_poly.type
_entity_poly.pdbx_seq_one_letter_code
_entity_poly.pdbx_strand_id
1 'polypeptide(L)'
;MHASNKTSIASILLISLHVLLGIGALFGGGGMIIDPTGALIQLPFSLLNETPFTSFLIPGIILFVLLGILPLITAFGLITKRPWKLTETLNVFPNQHWSYSFSLYIGFLLIGWITIQMYLINGIGLLHVIYIFWGLLIVWVTVVVGNRKHGITR
;
A
#
# COMPACT_ATOMS: atom_id res chain seq x y z
N MET A 1 8.63 -17.02 30.47
CA MET A 1 8.90 -15.56 30.38
C MET A 1 8.24 -15.02 29.11
N HIS A 2 7.04 -14.44 29.21
CA HIS A 2 6.39 -13.77 28.08
C HIS A 2 6.96 -12.35 28.02
N ALA A 3 7.86 -12.09 27.08
CA ALA A 3 8.26 -10.73 26.78
C ALA A 3 7.02 -9.98 26.29
N SER A 4 6.56 -9.00 27.08
CA SER A 4 5.52 -8.06 26.69
C SER A 4 5.98 -7.37 25.41
N ASN A 5 5.41 -7.81 24.28
CA ASN A 5 5.76 -7.30 22.97
C ASN A 5 5.05 -5.96 22.80
N LYS A 6 5.59 -4.90 23.40
CA LYS A 6 5.07 -3.53 23.21
C LYS A 6 5.23 -3.17 21.74
N THR A 7 4.12 -3.17 21.01
CA THR A 7 4.05 -2.66 19.64
C THR A 7 4.50 -1.20 19.64
N SER A 8 5.52 -0.87 18.85
CA SER A 8 6.02 0.51 18.79
C SER A 8 4.97 1.43 18.15
N ILE A 9 4.98 2.71 18.53
CA ILE A 9 4.08 3.73 17.94
C ILE A 9 4.18 3.73 16.41
N ALA A 10 5.39 3.59 15.87
CA ALA A 10 5.60 3.53 14.43
C ALA A 10 5.00 2.27 13.78
N SER A 11 5.03 1.13 14.48
CA SER A 11 4.35 -0.09 14.03
C SER A 11 2.84 0.11 14.01
N ILE A 12 2.27 0.75 15.04
CA ILE A 12 0.83 1.06 15.10
C ILE A 12 0.44 1.98 13.94
N LEU A 13 1.22 3.03 13.70
CA LEU A 13 1.00 3.95 12.58
C LEU A 13 1.05 3.22 11.22
N LEU A 14 2.06 2.38 10.97
CA LEU A 14 2.12 1.59 9.75
C LEU A 14 0.92 0.65 9.61
N ILE A 15 0.51 -0.03 10.69
CA ILE A 15 -0.68 -0.89 10.67
C ILE A 15 -1.90 -0.07 10.25
N SER A 16 -2.16 1.09 10.87
CA SER A 16 -3.28 1.95 10.53
C SER A 16 -3.25 2.42 9.08
N LEU A 17 -2.07 2.85 8.60
CA LEU A 17 -1.89 3.29 7.21
C LEU A 17 -2.18 2.17 6.21
N HIS A 18 -1.75 0.94 6.49
CA HIS A 18 -1.97 -0.21 5.61
C HIS A 18 -3.41 -0.72 5.65
N VAL A 19 -4.05 -0.73 6.83
CA VAL A 19 -5.45 -1.15 6.97
C VAL A 19 -6.38 -0.20 6.24
N LEU A 20 -6.21 1.11 6.44
CA LEU A 20 -7.05 2.10 5.77
C LEU A 20 -6.83 2.11 4.25
N LEU A 21 -5.56 2.06 3.80
CA LEU A 21 -5.24 1.91 2.37
C LEU A 21 -5.87 0.65 1.79
N GLY A 22 -5.66 -0.49 2.45
CA GLY A 22 -6.11 -1.79 2.00
C GLY A 22 -7.63 -1.86 1.88
N ILE A 23 -8.36 -1.45 2.91
CA ILE A 23 -9.82 -1.44 2.90
C ILE A 23 -10.35 -0.49 1.81
N GLY A 24 -9.81 0.73 1.72
CA GLY A 24 -10.23 1.69 0.70
C GLY A 24 -10.01 1.16 -0.72
N ALA A 25 -8.87 0.52 -0.97
CA ALA A 25 -8.54 -0.07 -2.24
C ALA A 25 -9.37 -1.33 -2.58
N LEU A 26 -9.76 -2.14 -1.58
CA LEU A 26 -10.69 -3.24 -1.79
C LEU A 26 -12.07 -2.75 -2.21
N PHE A 27 -12.59 -1.69 -1.57
CA PHE A 27 -13.89 -1.10 -1.97
C PHE A 27 -13.81 -0.43 -3.34
N GLY A 28 -12.81 0.43 -3.57
CA GLY A 28 -12.64 1.12 -4.84
C GLY A 28 -12.36 0.16 -5.99
N GLY A 29 -11.38 -0.74 -5.81
CA GLY A 29 -11.02 -1.74 -6.83
C GLY A 29 -12.11 -2.78 -7.03
N GLY A 30 -12.76 -3.23 -5.96
CA GLY A 30 -13.89 -4.16 -6.03
C GLY A 30 -15.08 -3.57 -6.78
N GLY A 31 -15.37 -2.29 -6.56
CA GLY A 31 -16.39 -1.56 -7.31
C GLY A 31 -16.11 -1.52 -8.81
N MET A 32 -14.85 -1.25 -9.21
CA MET A 32 -14.42 -1.30 -10.61
C MET A 32 -14.44 -2.72 -11.21
N ILE A 33 -14.23 -3.76 -10.40
CA ILE A 33 -14.28 -5.15 -10.88
C ILE A 33 -15.73 -5.59 -11.08
N ILE A 34 -16.60 -5.29 -10.11
CA ILE A 34 -18.03 -5.63 -10.16
C ILE A 34 -18.73 -4.87 -11.30
N ASP A 35 -18.42 -3.59 -11.46
CA ASP A 35 -18.92 -2.75 -12.54
C ASP A 35 -17.76 -2.04 -13.26
N PRO A 36 -17.19 -2.68 -14.31
CA PRO A 36 -16.10 -2.13 -15.09
C PRO A 36 -16.44 -0.86 -15.87
N THR A 37 -17.70 -0.43 -15.92
CA THR A 37 -18.08 0.87 -16.49
C THR A 37 -17.72 2.03 -15.55
N GLY A 38 -17.52 1.75 -14.26
CA GLY A 38 -17.23 2.74 -13.22
C GLY A 38 -18.46 3.37 -12.60
N ALA A 39 -19.67 3.07 -13.07
CA ALA A 39 -20.91 3.70 -12.59
C ALA A 39 -21.17 3.43 -11.10
N LEU A 40 -20.89 2.21 -10.63
CA LEU A 40 -21.05 1.82 -9.22
C LEU A 40 -20.27 2.72 -8.24
N ILE A 41 -19.11 3.22 -8.65
CA ILE A 41 -18.26 4.11 -7.83
C ILE A 41 -18.23 5.54 -8.38
N GLN A 42 -19.21 5.89 -9.23
CA GLN A 42 -19.41 7.22 -9.80
C GLN A 42 -18.19 7.76 -10.57
N LEU A 43 -17.44 6.87 -11.22
CA LEU A 43 -16.37 7.29 -12.12
C LEU A 43 -16.93 7.58 -13.51
N PRO A 44 -16.62 8.75 -14.08
CA PRO A 44 -17.00 9.04 -15.46
C PRO A 44 -16.15 8.20 -16.42
N PHE A 45 -16.82 7.52 -17.34
CA PHE A 45 -16.16 6.68 -18.36
C PHE A 45 -15.18 7.48 -19.25
N SER A 46 -15.38 8.79 -19.38
CA SER A 46 -14.48 9.69 -20.11
C SER A 46 -13.04 9.74 -19.56
N LEU A 47 -12.81 9.31 -18.31
CA LEU A 47 -11.46 9.15 -17.77
C LEU A 47 -10.63 8.13 -18.53
N LEU A 48 -11.26 7.23 -19.29
CA LEU A 48 -10.58 6.20 -20.07
C LEU A 48 -10.20 6.66 -21.48
N ASN A 49 -10.70 7.81 -21.97
CA ASN A 49 -10.54 8.24 -23.36
C ASN A 49 -9.08 8.33 -23.84
N GLU A 50 -8.18 8.78 -22.96
CA GLU A 50 -6.75 8.95 -23.24
C GLU A 50 -5.90 7.77 -22.71
N THR A 51 -6.57 6.73 -22.22
CA THR A 51 -5.92 5.56 -21.62
C THR A 51 -5.89 4.39 -22.59
N PRO A 52 -4.96 3.43 -22.44
CA PRO A 52 -4.99 2.19 -23.21
C PRO A 52 -6.09 1.21 -22.74
N PHE A 53 -6.91 1.58 -21.75
CA PHE A 53 -7.91 0.70 -21.16
C PHE A 53 -9.29 0.95 -21.76
N THR A 54 -9.98 -0.13 -22.09
CA THR A 54 -11.38 -0.10 -22.58
C THR A 54 -12.40 -0.16 -21.45
N SER A 55 -11.98 -0.41 -20.21
CA SER A 55 -12.81 -0.46 -19.01
C SER A 55 -11.97 -0.26 -17.74
N PHE A 56 -12.63 -0.03 -16.61
CA PHE A 56 -11.95 0.09 -15.31
C PHE A 56 -11.52 -1.26 -14.70
N LEU A 57 -11.73 -2.39 -15.38
CA LEU A 57 -11.42 -3.71 -14.84
C LEU A 57 -9.93 -3.87 -14.47
N ILE A 58 -9.01 -3.53 -15.38
CA ILE A 58 -7.57 -3.69 -15.14
C ILE A 58 -7.09 -2.75 -14.01
N PRO A 59 -7.40 -1.44 -14.03
CA PRO A 59 -7.15 -0.57 -12.88
C PRO A 59 -7.74 -1.11 -11.57
N GLY A 60 -8.96 -1.66 -11.63
CA GLY A 60 -9.67 -2.22 -10.49
C GLY A 60 -8.95 -3.43 -9.89
N ILE A 61 -8.47 -4.36 -10.71
CA ILE A 61 -7.68 -5.53 -10.27
C ILE A 61 -6.38 -5.08 -9.60
N ILE A 62 -5.67 -4.11 -10.20
CA ILE A 62 -4.42 -3.59 -9.63
C ILE A 62 -4.69 -2.97 -8.26
N LEU A 63 -5.72 -2.13 -8.14
CA LEU A 63 -6.11 -1.51 -6.88
C LEU A 63 -6.53 -2.58 -5.85
N PHE A 64 -7.38 -3.53 -6.22
CA PHE A 64 -7.89 -4.56 -5.32
C PHE A 64 -6.79 -5.50 -4.80
N VAL A 65 -5.93 -6.01 -5.69
CA VAL A 65 -4.93 -7.02 -5.33
C VAL A 65 -3.68 -6.37 -4.74
N LEU A 66 -3.05 -5.46 -5.48
CA LEU A 66 -1.73 -4.93 -5.13
C LEU A 66 -1.81 -3.85 -4.04
N LEU A 67 -2.87 -3.06 -4.01
CA LEU A 67 -3.07 -1.98 -3.02
C LEU A 67 -4.17 -2.29 -2.00
N GLY A 68 -4.96 -3.35 -2.20
CA GLY A 68 -5.97 -3.83 -1.26
C GLY A 68 -5.46 -5.00 -0.42
N ILE A 69 -5.29 -6.16 -1.05
CA ILE A 69 -4.92 -7.41 -0.37
C ILE A 69 -3.51 -7.32 0.23
N LEU A 70 -2.52 -6.90 -0.56
CA LEU A 70 -1.12 -6.91 -0.13
C LEU A 70 -0.86 -6.01 1.10
N PRO A 71 -1.44 -4.79 1.20
CA PRO A 71 -1.35 -4.01 2.43
C PRO A 71 -2.01 -4.64 3.64
N LEU A 72 -3.15 -5.32 3.47
CA LEU A 72 -3.79 -6.04 4.58
C LEU A 72 -2.97 -7.24 5.06
N ILE A 73 -2.35 -7.99 4.14
CA ILE A 73 -1.39 -9.05 4.50
C ILE A 73 -0.21 -8.47 5.27
N THR A 74 0.31 -7.31 4.83
CA THR A 74 1.43 -6.63 5.48
C THR A 74 1.04 -6.12 6.87
N ALA A 75 -0.15 -5.54 7.03
CA ALA A 75 -0.70 -5.15 8.32
C ALA A 75 -0.86 -6.35 9.26
N PHE A 76 -1.39 -7.47 8.77
CA PHE A 76 -1.48 -8.72 9.51
C PHE A 76 -0.09 -9.23 9.96
N GLY A 77 0.92 -9.15 9.09
CA GLY A 77 2.31 -9.46 9.42
C GLY A 77 2.88 -8.51 10.48
N LEU A 78 2.56 -7.22 10.42
CA LEU A 78 2.96 -6.23 11.41
C LEU A 78 2.30 -6.48 12.79
N ILE A 79 1.07 -6.99 12.83
CA ILE A 79 0.34 -7.31 14.07
C ILE A 79 0.84 -8.62 14.68
N THR A 80 0.85 -9.69 13.89
CA THR A 80 1.10 -11.06 14.38
C THR A 80 2.58 -11.37 14.55
N LYS A 81 3.46 -10.67 13.83
CA LYS A 81 4.90 -10.97 13.75
C LYS A 81 5.19 -12.43 13.39
N ARG A 82 4.28 -13.07 12.64
CA ARG A 82 4.40 -14.48 12.26
C ARG A 82 5.49 -14.61 11.20
N PRO A 83 6.53 -15.44 11.43
CA PRO A 83 7.58 -15.62 10.44
C PRO A 83 7.01 -16.32 9.21
N TRP A 84 7.37 -15.83 8.03
CA TRP A 84 7.03 -16.45 6.76
C TRP A 84 8.28 -16.52 5.88
N LYS A 85 8.79 -17.73 5.68
CA LYS A 85 10.09 -17.95 5.04
C LYS A 85 10.20 -17.34 3.63
N LEU A 86 9.12 -17.38 2.84
CA LEU A 86 9.12 -16.83 1.48
C LEU A 86 9.19 -15.31 1.43
N THR A 87 8.60 -14.61 2.41
CA THR A 87 8.67 -13.14 2.47
C THR A 87 9.97 -12.67 3.11
N GLU A 88 10.58 -13.50 3.95
CA GLU A 88 11.87 -13.22 4.58
C GLU A 88 13.03 -13.20 3.58
N THR A 89 12.96 -13.97 2.49
CA THR A 89 13.98 -13.91 1.42
C THR A 89 13.97 -12.58 0.65
N LEU A 90 12.84 -11.86 0.67
CA LEU A 90 12.68 -10.53 0.06
C LEU A 90 12.87 -9.40 1.07
N ASN A 91 13.38 -9.70 2.27
CA ASN A 91 13.55 -8.73 3.33
C ASN A 91 14.84 -7.92 3.14
N VAL A 92 14.72 -6.61 2.89
CA VAL A 92 15.85 -5.66 2.80
C VAL A 92 16.31 -5.16 4.17
N PHE A 93 15.56 -5.44 5.23
CA PHE A 93 15.91 -5.09 6.60
C PHE A 93 16.23 -6.35 7.43
N PRO A 94 17.49 -6.85 7.41
CA PRO A 94 17.86 -8.16 7.99
C PRO A 94 17.57 -8.30 9.49
N ASN A 95 17.47 -7.18 10.22
CA ASN A 95 17.21 -7.15 11.66
C ASN A 95 15.75 -6.85 12.01
N GLN A 96 14.85 -6.88 11.03
CA GLN A 96 13.44 -6.58 11.17
C GLN A 96 12.59 -7.66 10.52
N HIS A 97 11.33 -7.74 10.94
CA HIS A 97 10.35 -8.65 10.35
C HIS A 97 10.08 -8.26 8.88
N TRP A 98 9.90 -9.24 7.98
CA TRP A 98 9.63 -9.03 6.54
C TRP A 98 8.56 -7.97 6.24
N SER A 99 7.57 -7.80 7.12
CA SER A 99 6.47 -6.86 6.93
C SER A 99 6.91 -5.40 6.86
N TYR A 100 8.09 -5.05 7.40
CA TYR A 100 8.67 -3.71 7.20
C TYR A 100 9.18 -3.52 5.77
N SER A 101 9.87 -4.51 5.19
CA SER A 101 10.29 -4.46 3.78
C SER A 101 9.08 -4.38 2.84
N PHE A 102 8.03 -5.15 3.12
CA PHE A 102 6.80 -5.06 2.35
C PHE A 102 6.08 -3.72 2.50
N SER A 103 6.15 -3.09 3.68
CA SER A 103 5.66 -1.72 3.87
C SER A 103 6.39 -0.74 2.95
N LEU A 104 7.71 -0.88 2.81
CA LEU A 104 8.51 -0.07 1.89
C LEU A 104 8.05 -0.25 0.44
N TYR A 105 7.90 -1.51 0.01
CA TYR A 105 7.46 -1.84 -1.35
C TYR A 105 6.07 -1.31 -1.66
N ILE A 106 5.13 -1.41 -0.72
CA ILE A 106 3.77 -0.86 -0.85
C ILE A 106 3.81 0.66 -0.98
N GLY A 107 4.66 1.34 -0.22
CA GLY A 107 4.83 2.79 -0.33
C GLY A 107 5.25 3.20 -1.74
N PHE A 108 6.26 2.54 -2.31
CA PHE A 108 6.69 2.80 -3.69
C PHE A 108 5.66 2.39 -4.73
N LEU A 109 5.00 1.24 -4.53
CA LEU A 109 3.94 0.76 -5.42
C LEU A 109 2.77 1.74 -5.46
N LEU A 110 2.34 2.28 -4.32
CA LEU A 110 1.27 3.27 -4.24
C LEU A 110 1.66 4.55 -4.98
N ILE A 111 2.86 5.08 -4.74
CA ILE A 111 3.35 6.27 -5.43
C ILE A 111 3.43 6.03 -6.94
N GLY A 112 4.00 4.90 -7.36
CA GLY A 112 4.16 4.54 -8.76
C GLY A 112 2.80 4.39 -9.46
N TRP A 113 1.87 3.66 -8.86
CA TRP A 113 0.54 3.47 -9.41
C TRP A 113 -0.23 4.77 -9.57
N ILE A 114 -0.25 5.61 -8.54
CA ILE A 114 -0.93 6.91 -8.60
C ILE A 114 -0.28 7.84 -9.63
N THR A 115 1.05 7.81 -9.77
CA THR A 115 1.77 8.57 -10.80
C THR A 115 1.38 8.11 -12.21
N ILE A 116 1.37 6.79 -12.44
CA ILE A 116 0.92 6.21 -13.71
C ILE A 116 -0.53 6.59 -13.99
N GLN A 117 -1.42 6.47 -12.99
CA GLN A 117 -2.82 6.83 -13.13
C GLN A 117 -3.00 8.29 -13.55
N MET A 118 -2.33 9.24 -12.88
CA MET A 118 -2.38 10.67 -13.23
C MET A 118 -1.92 10.93 -14.67
N TYR A 119 -0.87 10.22 -15.12
CA TYR A 119 -0.38 10.33 -16.49
C TYR A 119 -1.41 9.78 -17.49
N LEU A 120 -1.98 8.60 -17.22
CA LEU A 120 -2.94 7.96 -18.12
C LEU A 120 -4.24 8.77 -18.26
N ILE A 121 -4.77 9.30 -17.17
CA ILE A 121 -6.03 10.08 -17.20
C ILE A 121 -5.80 11.55 -17.56
N ASN A 122 -4.55 11.95 -17.79
CA ASN A 122 -4.11 13.34 -18.05
C ASN A 122 -4.74 14.36 -17.08
N GLY A 123 -4.66 14.06 -15.78
CA GLY A 123 -5.35 14.86 -14.77
C GLY A 123 -4.89 14.61 -13.34
N ILE A 124 -5.01 15.65 -12.51
CA ILE A 124 -4.64 15.62 -11.09
C ILE A 124 -5.86 16.01 -10.25
N GLY A 125 -6.46 15.01 -9.61
CA GLY A 125 -7.45 15.19 -8.55
C GLY A 125 -6.86 15.19 -7.13
N LEU A 126 -7.62 15.70 -6.16
CA LEU A 126 -7.25 15.76 -4.74
C LEU A 126 -6.86 14.39 -4.15
N LEU A 127 -7.57 13.32 -4.52
CA LEU A 127 -7.25 11.97 -4.05
C LEU A 127 -5.84 11.54 -4.46
N HIS A 128 -5.38 11.86 -5.66
CA HIS A 128 -4.01 11.51 -6.07
C HIS A 128 -2.97 12.18 -5.17
N VAL A 129 -3.15 13.47 -4.85
CA VAL A 129 -2.26 14.20 -3.95
C VAL A 129 -2.23 13.53 -2.57
N ILE A 130 -3.41 13.23 -2.01
CA ILE A 130 -3.53 12.54 -0.71
C ILE A 130 -2.79 11.20 -0.74
N TYR A 131 -2.98 10.37 -1.77
CA TYR A 131 -2.35 9.04 -1.84
C TYR A 131 -0.85 9.09 -2.14
N ILE A 132 -0.35 10.13 -2.84
CA ILE A 132 1.10 10.37 -2.95
C ILE A 132 1.70 10.65 -1.58
N PHE A 133 1.10 11.56 -0.80
CA PHE A 133 1.56 11.83 0.57
C PHE A 133 1.42 10.60 1.48
N TRP A 134 0.37 9.80 1.30
CA TRP A 134 0.19 8.55 2.03
C TRP A 134 1.33 7.57 1.74
N GLY A 135 1.68 7.38 0.47
CA GLY A 135 2.79 6.52 0.07
C GLY A 135 4.14 7.03 0.60
N LEU A 136 4.39 8.35 0.51
CA LEU A 136 5.58 8.98 1.07
C LEU A 136 5.67 8.77 2.58
N LEU A 137 4.54 8.91 3.29
CA LEU A 137 4.47 8.69 4.73
C LEU A 137 4.79 7.23 5.10
N ILE A 138 4.25 6.25 4.36
CA ILE A 138 4.58 4.84 4.55
C ILE A 138 6.09 4.60 4.36
N VAL A 139 6.67 5.11 3.27
CA VAL A 139 8.12 4.99 2.99
C VAL A 139 8.93 5.61 4.13
N TRP A 140 8.61 6.85 4.52
CA TRP A 140 9.33 7.58 5.54
C TRP A 140 9.31 6.87 6.89
N VAL A 141 8.13 6.47 7.39
CA VAL A 141 8.00 5.76 8.66
C VAL A 141 8.76 4.43 8.60
N THR A 142 8.66 3.71 7.48
CA THR A 142 9.34 2.42 7.30
C THR A 142 10.86 2.58 7.36
N VAL A 143 11.44 3.55 6.65
CA VAL A 143 12.90 3.79 6.65
C VAL A 143 13.39 4.25 8.03
N VAL A 144 12.65 5.15 8.69
CA VAL A 144 12.98 5.63 10.04
C VAL A 144 12.99 4.46 11.04
N VAL A 145 12.02 3.55 10.98
CA VAL A 145 12.00 2.36 11.83
C VAL A 145 13.10 1.38 11.43
N GLY A 146 13.29 1.15 10.13
CA GLY A 146 14.34 0.31 9.54
C GLY A 146 15.74 0.62 10.09
N ASN A 147 16.07 1.91 10.15
CA ASN A 147 17.40 2.40 10.50
C ASN A 147 17.68 2.47 12.01
N ARG A 148 16.65 2.48 12.88
CA ARG A 148 16.83 2.62 14.35
C ARG A 148 17.68 1.52 15.01
N LYS A 149 17.90 0.38 14.36
CA LYS A 149 18.76 -0.69 14.90
C LYS A 149 20.24 -0.61 14.48
N HIS A 150 20.61 0.29 13.57
CA HIS A 150 22.01 0.52 13.19
C HIS A 150 22.69 1.64 13.99
N GLY A 151 21.93 2.40 14.79
CA GLY A 151 22.41 3.59 15.50
C GLY A 151 22.93 3.38 16.94
N ILE A 152 23.08 2.14 17.42
CA ILE A 152 23.58 1.86 18.80
C ILE A 152 25.05 1.42 18.80
N THR A 153 25.71 1.37 17.64
CA THR A 153 27.15 1.10 17.53
C THR A 153 27.80 2.13 16.62
N ARG A 154 27.95 3.36 17.12
CA ARG A 154 29.08 4.25 16.83
C ARG A 154 29.37 5.09 18.05
#